data_AF-S7VWL3-F1
#
_entry.id   AF-S7VWL3-F1
#
_cell.length_a   1.000
_cell.length_b   1.000
_cell.length_c   1.000
_cell.angle_alpha   90.00
_cell.angle_beta   90.00
_cell.angle_gamma   90.00
#
_symmetry.space_group_name_H-M   'P 1'
#
loop_
_entity.id
_entity.type
_entity.pdbx_description
1 polymer ?
#
loop_
_entity_poly.entity_id
_entity_poly.type
_entity_poly.pdbx_seq_one_letter_code
_entity_poly.pdbx_strand_id
1 'polypeptide(L)'
;MKKITLLFLYFTCITAFCQKQYKKTLWDNSCNCPVQFATISNNDNYSISNEDGLFNIITDNDSVIFNMLGYEKLSFKLSEIKNDTIFVKSKAFLLDEVVIHSNNIYESIIKSKKTDYTVEPHVEKFFLRTIIRKNNEIIKIADLSGKIKNKGV
;
A
#
# COMPACT_ATOMS: atom_id res chain seq x y z
N MET A 1 -13.06 58.15 14.56
CA MET A 1 -13.54 56.83 14.10
C MET A 1 -12.70 56.24 12.96
N LYS A 2 -12.26 57.02 11.95
CA LYS A 2 -11.39 56.53 10.86
C LYS A 2 -10.02 55.97 11.30
N LYS A 3 -9.41 56.53 12.36
CA LYS A 3 -8.11 56.04 12.90
C LYS A 3 -8.23 54.70 13.64
N ILE A 4 -9.38 54.43 14.28
CA ILE A 4 -9.64 53.19 15.03
C ILE A 4 -9.94 52.03 14.06
N THR A 5 -10.68 52.30 13.00
CA THR A 5 -10.94 51.33 11.92
C THR A 5 -9.67 50.95 11.17
N LEU A 6 -8.74 51.90 10.95
CA LEU A 6 -7.44 51.62 10.35
C LEU A 6 -6.55 50.74 11.25
N LEU A 7 -6.60 50.95 12.57
CA LEU A 7 -5.85 50.15 13.55
C LEU A 7 -6.38 48.71 13.62
N PHE A 8 -7.70 48.53 13.54
CA PHE A 8 -8.33 47.21 13.51
C PHE A 8 -7.96 46.43 12.25
N LEU A 9 -7.90 47.10 11.09
CA LEU A 9 -7.47 46.51 9.82
C LEU A 9 -5.99 46.08 9.85
N TYR A 10 -5.13 46.82 10.55
CA TYR A 10 -3.73 46.47 10.74
C TYR A 10 -3.58 45.20 11.59
N PHE A 11 -4.41 45.04 12.63
CA PHE A 11 -4.37 43.87 13.51
C PHE A 11 -4.84 42.59 12.82
N THR A 12 -5.83 42.65 11.93
CA THR A 12 -6.34 41.48 11.19
C THR A 12 -5.37 40.96 10.11
N CYS A 13 -4.43 41.78 9.64
CA CYS A 13 -3.44 41.35 8.65
C CYS A 13 -2.32 40.49 9.26
N ILE A 14 -2.06 40.62 10.56
CA ILE A 14 -0.98 39.87 11.25
C ILE A 14 -1.38 38.40 11.46
N THR A 15 -2.67 38.10 11.53
CA THR A 15 -3.19 36.73 11.72
C THR A 15 -3.42 35.98 10.40
N ALA A 16 -3.12 36.58 9.24
CA ALA A 16 -3.48 36.04 7.93
C ALA A 16 -2.49 34.99 7.36
N PHE A 17 -1.44 34.61 8.11
CA PHE A 17 -0.47 33.61 7.67
C PHE A 17 -0.27 32.52 8.71
N CYS A 18 -0.82 31.33 8.47
CA CYS A 18 -0.21 30.10 8.97
C CYS A 18 -0.79 28.89 8.24
N GLN A 19 -0.16 28.48 7.13
CA GLN A 19 -0.31 27.13 6.60
C GLN A 19 1.11 26.61 6.40
N LYS A 20 1.51 25.62 7.19
CA LYS A 20 2.85 25.03 7.07
C LYS A 20 2.91 24.16 5.83
N GLN A 21 3.78 24.54 4.90
CA GLN A 21 3.97 23.85 3.63
C GLN A 21 5.34 23.18 3.60
N TYR A 22 5.35 21.88 3.26
CA TYR A 22 6.56 21.09 3.13
C TYR A 22 6.69 20.58 1.69
N LYS A 23 7.80 20.96 1.03
CA LYS A 23 8.19 20.47 -0.29
C LYS A 23 9.45 19.65 -0.15
N LYS A 24 9.39 18.37 -0.50
CA LYS A 24 10.51 17.43 -0.40
C LYS A 24 10.47 16.41 -1.55
N THR A 25 11.58 15.71 -1.73
CA THR A 25 11.77 14.70 -2.79
C THR A 25 12.00 13.34 -2.15
N LEU A 26 11.31 12.32 -2.65
CA LEU A 26 11.54 10.93 -2.26
C LEU A 26 12.53 10.26 -3.22
N TRP A 27 13.54 9.60 -2.66
CA TRP A 27 14.59 8.96 -3.43
C TRP A 27 14.90 7.56 -2.91
N ASP A 28 15.06 6.60 -3.81
CA ASP A 28 15.56 5.27 -3.46
C ASP A 28 17.05 5.18 -3.79
N ASN A 29 17.86 4.98 -2.76
CA ASN A 29 19.30 4.90 -2.88
C ASN A 29 19.78 3.61 -3.58
N SER A 30 18.93 2.58 -3.64
CA SER A 30 19.28 1.27 -4.20
C SER A 30 19.24 1.27 -5.73
N CYS A 31 18.18 1.83 -6.31
CA CYS A 31 18.06 2.05 -7.76
C CYS A 31 18.66 3.38 -8.21
N ASN A 32 18.99 4.27 -7.26
CA ASN A 32 19.35 5.66 -7.52
C ASN A 32 18.30 6.37 -8.40
N CYS A 33 17.04 6.25 -8.02
CA CYS A 33 15.90 6.71 -8.80
C CYS A 33 14.84 7.41 -7.92
N PRO A 34 14.06 8.36 -8.47
CA PRO A 34 13.00 9.03 -7.73
C PRO A 34 11.84 8.08 -7.43
N VAL A 35 11.22 8.23 -6.26
CA VAL A 35 10.07 7.40 -5.88
C VAL A 35 8.77 8.08 -6.27
N GLN A 36 8.20 7.60 -7.37
CA GLN A 36 7.01 8.16 -7.99
C GLN A 36 5.72 7.63 -7.35
N PHE A 37 4.68 8.46 -7.35
CA PHE A 37 3.32 8.11 -6.96
C PHE A 37 3.18 7.52 -5.55
N ALA A 38 4.10 7.85 -4.65
CA ALA A 38 4.06 7.43 -3.27
C ALA A 38 3.14 8.35 -2.46
N THR A 39 2.43 7.79 -1.49
CA THR A 39 1.56 8.53 -0.58
C THR A 39 2.34 9.00 0.64
N ILE A 40 2.25 10.30 0.94
CA ILE A 40 2.67 10.90 2.20
C ILE A 40 1.40 11.39 2.88
N SER A 41 1.09 10.90 4.07
CA SER A 41 -0.16 11.23 4.74
C SER A 41 -0.03 11.30 6.25
N ASN A 42 -0.83 12.13 6.87
CA ASN A 42 -1.17 12.06 8.28
C ASN A 42 -2.68 11.89 8.44
N ASN A 43 -3.20 12.09 9.65
CA ASN A 43 -4.64 11.93 9.91
C ASN A 43 -5.50 13.01 9.22
N ASP A 44 -4.90 14.15 8.86
CA ASP A 44 -5.63 15.35 8.45
C ASP A 44 -5.46 15.65 6.95
N ASN A 45 -4.30 15.31 6.39
CA ASN A 45 -3.87 15.70 5.05
C ASN A 45 -3.07 14.58 4.38
N TYR A 46 -3.04 14.60 3.06
CA TYR A 46 -2.21 13.72 2.25
C TYR A 46 -1.66 14.43 1.02
N SER A 47 -0.59 13.87 0.45
CA SER A 47 0.02 14.29 -0.80
C SER A 47 0.59 13.06 -1.52
N ILE A 48 0.76 13.18 -2.83
CA ILE A 48 1.29 12.12 -3.70
C ILE A 48 2.51 12.68 -4.43
N SER A 49 3.59 11.91 -4.51
CA SER A 49 4.77 12.32 -5.28
C SER A 49 4.55 12.23 -6.79
N ASN A 50 5.17 13.14 -7.54
CA ASN A 50 5.15 13.15 -9.01
C ASN A 50 6.23 12.22 -9.61
N GLU A 51 6.44 12.31 -10.92
CA GLU A 51 7.43 11.53 -11.67
C GLU A 51 8.90 11.79 -11.24
N ASP A 52 9.16 12.97 -10.68
CA ASP A 52 10.47 13.34 -10.13
C ASP A 52 10.60 12.98 -8.63
N GLY A 53 9.59 12.33 -8.04
CA GLY A 53 9.55 12.01 -6.62
C GLY A 53 9.27 13.20 -5.70
N LEU A 54 8.98 14.37 -6.27
CA LEU A 54 8.62 15.59 -5.54
C LEU A 54 7.19 15.49 -5.01
N PHE A 55 7.01 15.84 -3.74
CA PHE A 55 5.69 16.01 -3.13
C PHE A 55 5.60 17.35 -2.40
N ASN A 56 4.36 17.84 -2.28
CA ASN A 56 4.04 19.07 -1.58
C ASN A 56 2.85 18.83 -0.66
N ILE A 57 3.05 18.92 0.64
CA ILE A 57 1.99 18.73 1.64
C ILE A 57 1.85 20.00 2.49
N ILE A 58 0.61 20.44 2.65
CA ILE A 58 0.25 21.56 3.51
C ILE A 58 -0.40 20.96 4.75
N THR A 59 0.24 21.06 5.90
CA THR A 59 -0.27 20.45 7.13
C THR A 59 0.37 21.05 8.38
N ASP A 60 -0.45 21.25 9.41
CA ASP A 60 0.04 21.63 10.75
C ASP A 60 0.56 20.43 11.55
N ASN A 61 0.16 19.21 11.14
CA ASN A 61 0.55 17.96 11.77
C ASN A 61 1.85 17.43 11.13
N ASP A 62 2.93 17.59 11.87
CA ASP A 62 4.28 17.34 11.39
C ASP A 62 4.61 15.85 11.22
N SER A 63 3.92 14.97 11.97
CA SER A 63 4.12 13.52 11.90
C SER A 63 3.37 12.94 10.69
N VAL A 64 4.11 12.44 9.71
CA VAL A 64 3.56 11.83 8.50
C VAL A 64 4.05 10.41 8.32
N ILE A 65 3.26 9.67 7.56
CA ILE A 65 3.53 8.30 7.16
C ILE A 65 3.76 8.29 5.65
N PHE A 66 4.88 7.73 5.24
CA PHE A 66 5.17 7.37 3.86
C PHE A 66 4.67 5.95 3.58
N ASN A 67 4.02 5.78 2.42
CA ASN A 67 3.49 4.49 1.97
C ASN A 67 3.59 4.37 0.44
N MET A 68 4.19 3.27 -0.02
CA MET A 68 4.27 2.89 -1.43
C MET A 68 4.41 1.36 -1.55
N LEU A 69 3.77 0.77 -2.55
CA LEU A 69 3.91 -0.66 -2.82
C LEU A 69 5.36 -0.97 -3.18
N GLY A 70 5.92 -2.03 -2.58
CA GLY A 70 7.31 -2.42 -2.82
C GLY A 70 8.34 -1.63 -2.01
N TYR A 71 7.92 -0.76 -1.08
CA TYR A 71 8.80 -0.05 -0.15
C TYR A 71 8.45 -0.35 1.31
N GLU A 72 9.42 -0.15 2.21
CA GLU A 72 9.17 -0.19 3.64
C GLU A 72 8.31 1.02 4.07
N LYS A 73 7.32 0.79 4.93
CA LYS A 73 6.47 1.86 5.47
C LYS A 73 7.27 2.64 6.52
N LEU A 74 7.32 3.96 6.39
CA LEU A 74 8.11 4.84 7.25
C LEU A 74 7.22 5.89 7.92
N SER A 75 7.48 6.18 9.19
CA SER A 75 6.85 7.28 9.93
C SER A 75 7.93 8.25 10.36
N PHE A 76 7.77 9.52 10.04
CA PHE A 76 8.77 10.55 10.33
C PHE A 76 8.12 11.93 10.48
N LYS A 77 8.87 12.87 11.05
CA LYS A 77 8.45 14.27 11.15
C LYS A 77 9.04 15.10 10.01
N LEU A 78 8.23 15.90 9.34
CA LEU A 78 8.67 16.72 8.21
C LEU A 78 9.69 17.79 8.63
N SER A 79 9.57 18.33 9.85
CA SER A 79 10.47 19.34 10.41
C SER A 79 11.86 18.83 10.78
N GLU A 80 12.00 17.54 11.12
CA GLU A 80 13.28 16.93 11.50
C GLU A 80 14.18 16.68 10.29
N ILE A 81 13.60 16.62 9.09
CA ILE A 81 14.33 16.42 7.84
C ILE A 81 14.88 17.76 7.35
N LYS A 82 16.14 18.03 7.66
CA LYS A 82 16.85 19.25 7.22
C LYS A 82 17.11 19.28 5.72
N ASN A 83 17.26 18.12 5.09
CA ASN A 83 17.51 18.01 3.66
C ASN A 83 16.18 18.02 2.88
N ASP A 84 16.26 18.39 1.61
CA ASP A 84 15.09 18.34 0.72
C ASP A 84 14.80 16.92 0.24
N THR A 85 15.74 15.99 0.39
CA THR A 85 15.63 14.60 -0.03
C THR A 85 15.39 13.66 1.15
N ILE A 86 14.42 12.77 0.99
CA ILE A 86 14.07 11.71 1.92
C ILE A 86 14.43 10.37 1.26
N PHE A 87 15.34 9.63 1.89
CA PHE A 87 15.72 8.31 1.40
C PHE A 87 14.78 7.24 1.91
N VAL A 88 14.27 6.42 1.00
CA VAL A 88 13.38 5.30 1.32
C VAL A 88 14.01 3.99 0.86
N LYS A 89 13.61 2.90 1.51
CA LYS A 89 14.18 1.57 1.26
C LYS A 89 13.18 0.67 0.56
N SER A 90 13.59 0.09 -0.56
CA SER A 90 12.80 -0.93 -1.26
C SER A 90 12.61 -2.15 -0.35
N LYS A 91 11.40 -2.68 -0.32
CA LYS A 91 11.08 -3.95 0.31
C LYS A 91 11.59 -5.05 -0.61
N ALA A 92 12.78 -5.59 -0.31
CA ALA A 92 13.20 -6.84 -0.94
C ALA A 92 12.20 -7.92 -0.53
N PHE A 93 11.43 -8.45 -1.48
CA PHE A 93 10.67 -9.66 -1.26
C PHE A 93 11.68 -10.80 -1.14
N LEU A 94 12.19 -11.03 0.06
CA LEU A 94 12.86 -12.27 0.38
C LEU A 94 11.74 -13.32 0.41
N LEU A 95 11.45 -13.89 -0.75
CA LEU A 95 10.64 -15.11 -0.80
C LEU A 95 11.48 -16.19 -0.12
N ASP A 96 10.92 -16.82 0.91
CA ASP A 96 11.56 -17.98 1.51
C ASP A 96 11.82 -19.02 0.40
N GLU A 97 13.03 -19.56 0.38
CA GLU A 97 13.40 -20.61 -0.56
C GLU A 97 12.43 -21.78 -0.40
N VAL A 98 11.66 -22.07 -1.45
CA VAL A 98 10.80 -23.25 -1.46
C VAL A 98 11.71 -24.45 -1.71
N VAL A 99 12.19 -25.07 -0.63
CA VAL A 99 12.95 -26.31 -0.70
C VAL A 99 12.00 -27.45 -1.08
N ILE A 100 11.99 -27.80 -2.37
CA ILE A 100 11.25 -28.97 -2.87
C ILE A 100 12.07 -30.21 -2.52
N HIS A 101 11.78 -30.83 -1.38
CA HIS A 101 12.28 -32.17 -1.10
C HIS A 101 11.61 -33.16 -2.07
N SER A 102 12.38 -34.08 -2.66
CA SER A 102 11.88 -35.18 -3.51
C SER A 102 11.08 -36.24 -2.73
N ASN A 103 10.50 -35.87 -1.60
CA ASN A 103 9.63 -36.74 -0.83
C ASN A 103 8.26 -36.66 -1.47
N ASN A 104 7.71 -37.83 -1.79
CA ASN A 104 6.46 -38.08 -2.48
C ASN A 104 5.43 -36.96 -2.23
N ILE A 105 5.33 -35.99 -3.16
CA ILE A 105 4.48 -34.79 -3.02
C ILE A 105 3.06 -35.17 -2.58
N TYR A 106 2.59 -36.33 -3.06
CA TYR A 106 1.34 -36.97 -2.69
C TYR A 106 1.18 -37.23 -1.19
N GLU A 107 2.20 -37.74 -0.50
CA GLU A 107 2.13 -38.00 0.95
C GLU A 107 2.04 -36.72 1.77
N SER A 108 2.78 -35.68 1.39
CA SER A 108 2.70 -34.36 2.02
C SER A 108 1.32 -33.71 1.81
N ILE A 109 0.73 -33.82 0.62
CA ILE A 109 -0.64 -33.35 0.33
C ILE A 109 -1.68 -34.15 1.13
N ILE A 110 -1.49 -35.46 1.31
CA ILE A 110 -2.39 -36.30 2.11
C ILE A 110 -2.26 -35.96 3.61
N LYS A 111 -1.07 -35.61 4.08
CA LYS A 111 -0.85 -35.18 5.48
C LYS A 111 -1.42 -33.80 5.77
N SER A 112 -1.26 -32.81 4.90
CA SER A 112 -1.85 -31.47 5.08
C SER A 112 -3.38 -31.48 5.06
N LYS A 113 -3.99 -32.44 4.36
CA LYS A 113 -5.44 -32.70 4.43
C LYS A 113 -5.96 -33.00 5.84
N LYS A 114 -5.14 -33.56 6.74
CA LYS A 114 -5.56 -33.87 8.11
C LYS A 114 -5.47 -32.69 9.06
N THR A 115 -4.67 -31.66 8.75
CA THR A 115 -4.44 -30.51 9.64
C THR A 115 -5.21 -29.28 9.19
N ASP A 116 -5.35 -29.07 7.88
CA ASP A 116 -5.82 -27.79 7.31
C ASP A 116 -7.24 -27.85 6.75
N TYR A 117 -7.82 -29.05 6.63
CA TYR A 117 -9.18 -29.25 6.12
C TYR A 117 -10.07 -29.81 7.23
N THR A 118 -11.14 -29.09 7.53
CA THR A 118 -12.11 -29.49 8.55
C THR A 118 -12.84 -30.76 8.11
N VAL A 119 -12.66 -31.87 8.83
CA VAL A 119 -13.39 -33.14 8.59
C VAL A 119 -14.83 -33.07 9.13
N GLU A 120 -15.16 -32.01 9.86
CA GLU A 120 -16.50 -31.80 10.42
C GLU A 120 -17.53 -31.47 9.32
N PRO A 121 -18.83 -31.76 9.54
CA PRO A 121 -19.88 -31.42 8.59
C PRO A 121 -19.98 -29.90 8.36
N HIS A 122 -19.81 -29.45 7.12
CA HIS A 122 -19.88 -28.03 6.77
C HIS A 122 -20.39 -27.81 5.34
N VAL A 123 -20.69 -26.55 5.00
CA VAL A 123 -21.11 -26.15 3.66
C VAL A 123 -20.03 -25.28 3.04
N GLU A 124 -19.42 -25.77 1.97
CA GLU A 124 -18.41 -25.04 1.21
C GLU A 124 -19.06 -24.34 0.02
N LYS A 125 -18.66 -23.10 -0.24
CA LYS A 125 -18.94 -22.42 -1.52
C LYS A 125 -17.73 -22.62 -2.41
N PHE A 126 -17.95 -23.08 -3.64
CA PHE A 126 -16.88 -23.24 -4.61
C PHE A 126 -17.12 -22.38 -5.85
N PHE A 127 -16.02 -22.02 -6.50
CA PHE A 127 -15.98 -21.38 -7.81
C PHE A 127 -14.88 -22.04 -8.63
N LEU A 128 -15.24 -22.50 -9.83
CA LEU A 128 -14.37 -23.15 -10.80
C LEU A 128 -14.49 -22.37 -12.10
N ARG A 129 -13.36 -21.97 -12.66
CA ARG A 129 -13.27 -21.36 -13.99
C ARG A 129 -12.48 -22.29 -14.89
N THR A 130 -13.06 -22.64 -16.03
CA THR A 130 -12.39 -23.42 -17.08
C THR A 130 -12.26 -22.61 -18.35
N ILE A 131 -11.15 -22.85 -19.07
CA ILE A 131 -10.86 -22.25 -20.37
C ILE A 131 -10.96 -23.35 -21.41
N ILE A 132 -11.93 -23.23 -22.31
CA ILE A 132 -12.12 -24.15 -23.43
C ILE A 132 -11.30 -23.62 -24.61
N ARG A 133 -10.36 -24.43 -25.07
CA ARG A 133 -9.51 -24.15 -26.23
C ARG A 133 -9.79 -25.11 -27.37
N LYS A 134 -9.73 -24.62 -28.61
CA LYS A 134 -9.71 -25.42 -29.85
C LYS A 134 -8.63 -24.84 -30.75
N ASN A 135 -7.77 -25.71 -31.29
CA ASN A 135 -6.64 -25.31 -32.13
C ASN A 135 -5.77 -24.20 -31.47
N ASN A 136 -5.47 -24.38 -30.18
CA ASN A 136 -4.71 -23.43 -29.33
C ASN A 136 -5.37 -22.05 -29.09
N GLU A 137 -6.52 -21.76 -29.68
CA GLU A 137 -7.26 -20.53 -29.44
C GLU A 137 -8.28 -20.70 -28.31
N ILE A 138 -8.42 -19.67 -27.47
CA ILE A 138 -9.44 -19.63 -26.42
C ILE A 138 -10.78 -19.31 -27.07
N ILE A 139 -11.70 -20.26 -27.00
CA ILE A 139 -13.03 -20.12 -27.58
C ILE A 139 -14.04 -19.65 -26.54
N LYS A 140 -13.85 -20.09 -25.29
CA LYS A 140 -14.82 -19.86 -24.22
C LYS A 140 -14.18 -19.97 -22.85
N ILE A 141 -14.58 -19.08 -21.96
CA ILE A 141 -14.38 -19.23 -20.52
C ILE A 141 -15.73 -19.66 -19.94
N ALA A 142 -15.73 -20.72 -19.15
CA ALA A 142 -16.94 -21.21 -18.48
C ALA A 142 -16.70 -21.24 -16.97
N ASP A 143 -17.63 -20.64 -16.24
CA ASP A 143 -17.60 -20.55 -14.79
C ASP A 143 -18.68 -21.46 -14.20
N LEU A 144 -18.31 -22.21 -13.16
CA LEU A 144 -19.18 -23.06 -12.39
C LEU A 144 -19.00 -22.70 -10.91
N SER A 145 -20.08 -22.30 -10.25
CA SER A 145 -20.06 -22.03 -8.82
C SER A 145 -21.24 -22.69 -8.14
N GLY A 146 -21.06 -23.06 -6.88
CA GLY A 146 -22.11 -23.72 -6.13
C GLY A 146 -21.80 -23.84 -4.66
N LYS A 147 -22.67 -24.57 -3.97
CA LYS A 147 -22.50 -24.96 -2.58
C LYS A 147 -22.44 -26.48 -2.50
N ILE A 148 -21.45 -27.02 -1.80
CA ILE A 148 -21.34 -28.45 -1.51
C ILE A 148 -21.55 -28.61 -0.01
N LYS A 149 -22.46 -29.50 0.37
CA LYS A 149 -22.63 -29.91 1.76
C LYS A 149 -21.77 -31.14 2.00
N ASN A 150 -20.66 -30.96 2.70
CA ASN A 150 -19.84 -32.07 3.16
C ASN A 150 -20.48 -32.65 4.43
N LYS A 151 -20.71 -33.96 4.45
CA LYS A 151 -21.31 -34.65 5.60
C LYS A 151 -20.28 -35.08 6.65
N GLY A 152 -19.00 -34.75 6.45
CA GLY A 152 -17.91 -35.32 7.22
C GLY A 152 -17.68 -36.79 6.88
N VAL A 153 -16.55 -37.33 7.32
CA VAL A 153 -16.23 -38.78 7.27
C VAL A 153 -16.36 -39.34 8.67
#